data_AF-A0A6B0BM53-F1
#
_entry.id   AF-A0A6B0BM53-F1
#
_cell.length_a   1.000
_cell.length_b   1.000
_cell.length_c   1.000
_cell.angle_alpha   90.00
_cell.angle_beta   90.00
_cell.angle_gamma   90.00
#
_symmetry.space_group_name_H-M   'P 1'
#
loop_
_entity.id
_entity.type
_entity.pdbx_description
1 polymer ?
#
loop_
_entity_poly.entity_id
_entity_poly.type
_entity_poly.pdbx_seq_one_letter_code
_entity_poly.pdbx_strand_id
1 'polypeptide(L)'
;MGYLKRIGMCISLLIVIIFVTSCGGGNKITEDSKEIQIKKSFTKTLDMYPIKNLEDLYDKEGYRDGEFKKGDKGMWTIYTDFAKSNKPGELNDEGMVLNLDRNTRTAKGHYFVTTFY
;
A
#
# COMPACT_ATOMS: atom_id res chain seq x y z
N MET A 1 -33.34 31.55 47.35
CA MET A 1 -32.24 30.56 47.22
C MET A 1 -32.59 29.29 46.43
N GLY A 2 -33.87 28.90 46.25
CA GLY A 2 -34.22 27.68 45.51
C GLY A 2 -34.08 27.77 43.97
N TYR A 3 -34.33 28.94 43.39
CA TYR A 3 -34.37 29.13 41.92
C TYR A 3 -32.98 29.09 41.27
N LEU A 4 -31.98 29.74 41.88
CA LEU A 4 -30.58 29.69 41.42
C LEU A 4 -29.99 28.27 41.48
N LYS A 5 -30.35 27.48 42.52
CA LYS A 5 -29.91 26.09 42.66
C LYS A 5 -30.53 25.18 41.58
N ARG A 6 -31.78 25.47 41.17
CA ARG A 6 -32.48 24.76 40.08
C ARG A 6 -31.91 25.12 38.70
N ILE A 7 -31.57 26.39 38.47
CA ILE A 7 -30.91 26.83 37.22
C ILE A 7 -29.49 26.24 37.11
N GLY A 8 -28.72 26.24 38.20
CA GLY A 8 -27.38 25.65 38.22
C GLY A 8 -27.38 24.16 37.90
N MET A 9 -28.36 23.40 38.42
CA MET A 9 -28.54 21.98 38.07
C MET A 9 -28.96 21.78 36.61
N CYS A 10 -29.79 22.66 36.04
CA CYS A 10 -30.16 22.56 34.62
C CYS A 10 -28.95 22.82 33.70
N ILE A 11 -28.10 23.78 34.04
CA ILE A 11 -26.90 24.10 33.25
C ILE A 11 -25.88 22.97 33.33
N SER A 12 -25.66 22.37 34.52
CA SER A 12 -24.75 21.23 34.65
C SER A 12 -25.23 20.00 33.88
N LEU A 13 -26.55 19.76 33.84
CA LEU A 13 -27.13 18.66 33.07
C LEU A 13 -26.96 18.85 31.55
N LEU A 14 -27.11 20.09 31.06
CA LEU A 14 -26.88 20.42 29.65
C LEU A 14 -25.42 20.22 29.24
N ILE A 15 -24.45 20.55 30.11
CA ILE A 15 -23.03 20.30 29.86
C ILE A 15 -22.76 18.80 29.76
N VAL A 16 -23.33 17.98 30.65
CA VAL A 16 -23.19 16.51 30.59
C VAL A 16 -23.78 15.93 29.31
N ILE A 17 -24.93 16.42 28.85
CA ILE A 17 -25.55 15.97 27.59
C ILE A 17 -24.64 16.28 26.38
N ILE A 18 -23.98 17.45 26.35
CA ILE A 18 -23.03 17.83 25.28
C ILE A 18 -21.80 16.90 25.29
N PHE A 19 -21.29 16.53 26.47
CA PHE A 19 -20.16 15.58 26.56
C PHE A 19 -20.55 14.16 26.14
N VAL A 20 -21.79 13.72 26.41
CA VAL A 20 -22.29 12.39 26.02
C VAL A 20 -22.58 12.30 24.51
N THR A 21 -23.07 13.37 23.86
CA THR A 21 -23.30 13.39 22.40
C THR A 21 -22.01 13.58 21.59
N SER A 22 -20.96 14.16 22.19
CA SER A 22 -19.62 14.25 21.57
C SER A 22 -18.87 12.91 21.57
N CYS A 23 -19.29 11.94 22.40
CA CYS A 23 -18.74 10.58 22.42
C CYS A 23 -19.47 9.62 21.46
N GLY A 24 -20.07 10.15 20.38
CA GLY A 24 -20.79 9.39 19.35
C GLY A 24 -20.28 9.61 17.93
N GLY A 25 -19.21 10.39 17.76
CA GLY A 25 -18.53 10.61 16.47
C GLY A 25 -17.60 9.47 16.12
N GLY A 26 -18.10 8.24 16.09
CA GLY A 26 -17.32 7.08 15.63
C GLY A 26 -16.96 7.25 14.16
N ASN A 27 -15.74 7.71 13.88
CA ASN A 27 -14.84 7.28 12.81
C ASN A 27 -15.43 6.84 11.44
N LYS A 28 -16.51 7.46 10.94
CA LYS A 28 -16.93 7.25 9.54
C LYS A 28 -16.01 7.92 8.51
N ILE A 29 -14.98 8.64 8.98
CA ILE A 29 -13.93 9.23 8.14
C ILE A 29 -12.85 8.18 7.78
N THR A 30 -12.80 7.01 8.42
CA THR A 30 -11.58 6.18 8.37
C THR A 30 -11.58 4.99 7.42
N GLU A 31 -12.72 4.54 6.87
CA GLU A 31 -12.75 3.37 5.98
C GLU A 31 -12.71 3.79 4.50
N ASP A 32 -13.67 4.60 4.05
CA ASP A 32 -13.72 5.14 2.68
C ASP A 32 -12.44 5.91 2.31
N SER A 33 -11.85 6.65 3.26
CA SER A 33 -10.62 7.42 3.02
C SER A 33 -9.39 6.52 2.83
N LYS A 34 -9.31 5.38 3.53
CA LYS A 34 -8.24 4.40 3.37
C LYS A 34 -8.41 3.63 2.06
N GLU A 35 -9.62 3.22 1.74
CA GLU A 35 -9.92 2.55 0.46
C GLU A 35 -9.52 3.43 -0.73
N ILE A 36 -9.88 4.72 -0.70
CA ILE A 36 -9.51 5.68 -1.76
C ILE A 36 -7.98 5.82 -1.86
N GLN A 37 -7.26 5.89 -0.74
CA GLN A 37 -5.80 5.97 -0.74
C GLN A 37 -5.16 4.70 -1.30
N ILE A 38 -5.69 3.52 -0.95
CA ILE A 38 -5.23 2.21 -1.45
C ILE A 38 -5.46 2.11 -2.96
N LYS A 39 -6.66 2.45 -3.45
CA LYS A 39 -6.93 2.46 -4.89
C LYS A 39 -5.97 3.38 -5.63
N LYS A 40 -5.74 4.59 -5.10
CA LYS A 40 -4.81 5.55 -5.70
C LYS A 40 -3.36 5.06 -5.73
N SER A 41 -2.90 4.32 -4.71
CA SER A 41 -1.53 3.75 -4.72
C SER A 41 -1.39 2.62 -5.73
N PHE A 42 -2.40 1.77 -5.88
CA PHE A 42 -2.43 0.73 -6.91
C PHE A 42 -2.46 1.31 -8.32
N THR A 43 -3.30 2.32 -8.59
CA THR A 43 -3.38 2.97 -9.91
C THR A 43 -2.03 3.50 -10.37
N LYS A 44 -1.24 4.13 -9.49
CA LYS A 44 0.12 4.58 -9.84
C LYS A 44 1.03 3.47 -10.37
N THR A 45 0.89 2.27 -9.84
CA THR A 45 1.67 1.09 -10.26
C THR A 45 1.10 0.52 -11.57
N LEU A 46 -0.23 0.43 -11.66
CA LEU A 46 -0.93 -0.14 -12.81
C LEU A 46 -0.83 0.73 -14.07
N ASP A 47 -0.79 2.05 -13.92
CA ASP A 47 -0.66 3.02 -15.01
C ASP A 47 0.68 2.90 -15.76
N MET A 48 1.66 2.20 -15.19
CA MET A 48 2.93 1.91 -15.87
C MET A 48 2.78 0.85 -16.95
N TYR A 49 1.77 -0.02 -16.88
CA TYR A 49 1.59 -1.09 -17.85
C TYR A 49 0.86 -0.61 -19.11
N PRO A 50 1.23 -1.12 -20.30
CA PRO A 50 2.32 -2.07 -20.54
C PRO A 50 3.68 -1.38 -20.69
N ILE A 51 4.74 -1.97 -20.12
CA ILE A 51 6.13 -1.63 -20.42
C ILE A 51 6.62 -2.64 -21.47
N LYS A 52 6.55 -2.26 -22.74
CA LYS A 52 6.90 -3.17 -23.85
C LYS A 52 8.41 -3.38 -23.98
N ASN A 53 9.20 -2.33 -23.74
CA ASN A 53 10.65 -2.40 -23.74
C ASN A 53 11.17 -2.26 -22.31
N LEU A 54 11.82 -3.30 -21.79
CA LEU A 54 12.35 -3.29 -20.43
C LEU A 54 13.51 -2.29 -20.25
N GLU A 55 14.19 -1.90 -21.33
CA GLU A 55 15.25 -0.89 -21.26
C GLU A 55 14.72 0.49 -20.86
N ASP A 56 13.44 0.78 -21.12
CA ASP A 56 12.79 2.03 -20.71
C ASP A 56 12.81 2.20 -19.17
N LEU A 57 12.96 1.11 -18.42
CA LEU A 57 13.08 1.14 -16.96
C LEU A 57 14.39 1.74 -16.47
N TYR A 58 15.46 1.73 -17.26
CA TYR A 58 16.71 2.39 -16.86
C TYR A 58 16.51 3.89 -16.64
N ASP A 59 15.61 4.50 -17.41
CA ASP A 59 15.35 5.93 -17.40
C ASP A 59 14.15 6.31 -16.53
N LYS A 60 13.34 5.33 -16.08
CA LYS A 60 12.23 5.54 -15.14
C LYS A 60 12.68 5.54 -13.69
N GLU A 61 12.38 6.62 -12.97
CA GLU A 61 12.61 6.73 -11.54
C GLU A 61 11.35 6.34 -10.75
N GLY A 62 11.54 5.47 -9.75
CA GLY A 62 10.48 5.04 -8.83
C GLY A 62 10.42 5.92 -7.56
N TYR A 63 9.62 5.47 -6.59
CA TYR A 63 9.60 6.08 -5.27
C TYR A 63 10.95 5.91 -4.56
N ARG A 64 11.37 6.93 -3.81
CA ARG A 64 12.63 6.95 -3.05
C ARG A 64 12.36 7.34 -1.61
N ASP A 65 12.91 6.57 -0.69
CA ASP A 65 12.88 6.83 0.75
C ASP A 65 14.30 7.09 1.30
N GLY A 66 14.44 7.06 2.62
CA GLY A 66 15.70 7.31 3.32
C GLY A 66 16.75 6.20 3.17
N GLU A 67 16.39 5.03 2.65
CA GLU A 67 17.32 3.91 2.48
C GLU A 67 18.21 4.07 1.24
N PHE A 68 17.81 4.96 0.31
CA PHE A 68 18.61 5.23 -0.88
C PHE A 68 19.80 6.14 -0.58
N LYS A 69 21.00 5.64 -0.89
CA LYS A 69 22.23 6.45 -0.80
C LYS A 69 22.21 7.59 -1.83
N LYS A 70 22.89 8.69 -1.52
CA LYS A 70 23.08 9.79 -2.47
C LYS A 70 23.81 9.26 -3.72
N GLY A 71 23.22 9.51 -4.89
CA GLY A 71 23.77 9.09 -6.18
C GLY A 71 23.35 7.68 -6.63
N ASP A 72 22.73 6.88 -5.75
CA ASP A 72 22.14 5.60 -6.15
C ASP A 72 20.86 5.85 -6.94
N LYS A 73 20.84 5.46 -8.21
CA LYS A 73 19.67 5.56 -9.10
C LYS A 73 18.62 4.49 -8.85
N GLY A 74 18.93 3.47 -8.05
CA GLY A 74 18.04 2.36 -7.74
C GLY A 74 18.05 1.25 -8.79
N MET A 75 17.31 0.21 -8.48
CA MET A 75 17.19 -1.01 -9.28
C MET A 75 15.73 -1.37 -9.44
N TRP A 76 15.31 -1.73 -10.64
CA TRP A 76 14.00 -2.33 -10.89
C TRP A 76 14.13 -3.85 -10.79
N THR A 77 13.33 -4.47 -9.93
CA THR A 77 13.18 -5.93 -9.88
C THR A 77 11.87 -6.31 -10.54
N ILE A 78 11.95 -7.10 -11.60
CA ILE A 78 10.80 -7.68 -12.29
C ILE A 78 10.73 -9.14 -11.87
N TYR A 79 9.59 -9.52 -11.31
CA TYR A 79 9.26 -10.89 -10.99
C TYR A 79 7.97 -11.25 -11.72
N THR A 80 7.99 -12.37 -12.42
CA THR A 80 6.78 -12.97 -12.99
C THR A 80 6.87 -14.47 -12.88
N ASP A 81 5.76 -15.10 -12.53
CA ASP A 81 5.64 -16.54 -12.39
C ASP A 81 4.26 -17.03 -12.82
N PHE A 82 4.16 -18.33 -13.02
CA PHE A 82 2.94 -19.03 -13.32
C PHE A 82 2.91 -20.35 -12.55
N ALA A 83 2.14 -20.35 -11.46
CA ALA A 83 1.96 -21.51 -10.61
C ALA A 83 0.67 -22.27 -10.95
N LYS A 84 0.77 -23.58 -11.16
CA LYS A 84 -0.36 -24.49 -11.44
C LYS A 84 -0.28 -25.76 -10.61
N SER A 85 -1.44 -26.24 -10.17
CA SER A 85 -1.58 -27.54 -9.50
C SER A 85 -2.45 -28.46 -10.36
N ASN A 86 -1.90 -29.62 -10.74
CA ASN A 86 -2.63 -30.63 -11.51
C ASN A 86 -3.13 -31.80 -10.65
N LYS A 87 -2.64 -31.91 -9.42
CA LYS A 87 -3.02 -32.94 -8.45
C LYS A 87 -2.82 -32.44 -7.02
N PRO A 88 -3.55 -32.98 -6.03
CA PRO A 88 -3.39 -32.58 -4.63
C PRO A 88 -1.96 -32.77 -4.13
N GLY A 89 -1.45 -31.81 -3.36
CA GLY A 89 -0.10 -31.87 -2.79
C GLY A 89 1.02 -31.64 -3.80
N GLU A 90 0.75 -31.08 -4.97
CA GLU A 90 1.79 -30.65 -5.89
C GLU A 90 1.47 -29.26 -6.47
N LEU A 91 2.44 -28.35 -6.44
CA LEU A 91 2.39 -27.05 -7.10
C LEU A 91 3.60 -26.91 -8.02
N ASN A 92 3.36 -26.84 -9.33
CA ASN A 92 4.39 -26.57 -10.32
C ASN A 92 4.42 -25.08 -10.60
N ASP A 93 5.59 -24.47 -10.52
CA ASP A 93 5.78 -23.04 -10.68
C ASP A 93 6.93 -22.75 -11.65
N GLU A 94 6.68 -21.84 -12.58
CA GLU A 94 7.60 -21.46 -13.66
C GLU A 94 7.66 -19.94 -13.74
N GLY A 95 8.86 -19.36 -13.67
CA GLY A 95 8.99 -17.92 -13.60
C GLY A 95 10.39 -17.39 -13.85
N MET A 96 10.52 -16.07 -13.72
CA MET A 96 11.76 -15.34 -13.93
C MET A 96 11.87 -14.17 -12.97
N VAL A 97 13.10 -13.95 -12.49
CA VAL A 97 13.50 -12.72 -11.79
C VAL A 97 14.52 -11.98 -12.64
N LEU A 98 14.30 -10.68 -12.86
CA LEU A 98 15.23 -9.80 -13.55
C LEU A 98 15.46 -8.52 -12.75
N ASN A 99 16.72 -8.26 -12.41
CA ASN A 99 17.17 -7.08 -11.70
C ASN A 99 17.85 -6.13 -12.69
N LEU A 100 17.22 -4.99 -12.99
CA LEU A 100 17.71 -3.94 -13.87
C LEU A 100 18.32 -2.82 -13.04
N ASP A 101 19.65 -2.77 -13.01
CA ASP A 101 20.40 -1.75 -12.29
C ASP A 101 20.50 -0.47 -13.13
N ARG A 102 19.88 0.62 -12.66
CA ARG A 102 19.89 1.92 -13.34
C ARG A 102 21.24 2.62 -13.25
N ASN A 103 22.09 2.23 -12.29
CA ASN A 103 23.43 2.80 -12.12
C ASN A 103 24.37 2.31 -13.22
N THR A 104 24.39 0.99 -13.44
CA THR A 104 25.27 0.34 -14.44
C THR A 104 24.59 0.16 -15.81
N ARG A 105 23.27 0.37 -15.89
CA ARG A 105 22.44 0.04 -17.06
C ARG A 105 22.62 -1.41 -17.50
N THR A 106 22.69 -2.32 -16.53
CA THR A 106 22.78 -3.77 -16.77
C THR A 106 21.60 -4.50 -16.15
N ALA A 107 21.21 -5.61 -16.77
CA ALA A 107 20.16 -6.48 -16.27
C ALA A 107 20.74 -7.87 -15.99
N LYS A 108 20.48 -8.41 -14.79
CA LYS A 108 20.87 -9.76 -14.41
C LYS A 108 19.72 -10.46 -13.72
N GLY A 109 19.59 -11.75 -13.96
CA GLY A 109 18.44 -12.50 -13.50
C GLY A 109 18.64 -13.99 -13.62
N HIS A 110 17.59 -14.72 -13.30
CA HIS A 110 17.50 -16.15 -13.54
C HIS A 110 16.06 -16.54 -13.84
N TYR A 111 15.94 -17.58 -14.62
CA TYR A 111 14.70 -18.29 -14.87
C TYR A 111 14.65 -19.52 -13.96
N PHE A 112 13.46 -19.92 -13.53
CA PHE A 112 13.28 -21.07 -12.66
C PHE A 112 12.06 -21.90 -13.06
N VAL A 113 12.16 -23.20 -12.78
CA VAL A 113 11.05 -24.16 -12.79
C VAL A 113 11.18 -24.94 -11.49
N THR A 114 10.14 -24.94 -10.67
CA THR A 114 10.15 -25.60 -9.38
C THR A 114 8.85 -26.36 -9.14
N THR A 115 8.94 -27.41 -8.34
CA THR A 115 7.79 -28.20 -7.91
C THR A 115 7.81 -28.26 -6.39
N PHE A 116 6.72 -27.83 -5.76
CA PHE A 116 6.50 -27.95 -4.32
C PHE A 116 5.64 -29.19 -4.04
N TYR A 117 5.97 -29.93 -2.97
CA TYR A 117 5.30 -31.15 -2.50
C TYR A 117 4.77 -30.97 -1.07
#